data_AF-A0AAD9NCY7-F1
#
_entry.id   AF-A0AAD9NCY7-F1
#
_cell.length_a   1.000
_cell.length_b   1.000
_cell.length_c   1.000
_cell.angle_alpha   90.00
_cell.angle_beta   90.00
_cell.angle_gamma   90.00
#
_symmetry.space_group_name_H-M   'P 1'
#
loop_
_entity.id
_entity.type
_entity.pdbx_description
1 polymer ?
#
loop_
_entity_poly.entity_id
_entity_poly.type
_entity_poly.pdbx_seq_one_letter_code
_entity_poly.pdbx_strand_id
1 'polypeptide(L)'
;MSRDTTNPFHFGPPLERISEVAHALKVIGDELDRDERFRSLVDGINITESRQTFYNVAMKLFGDGNFNWGRVVALFYFAYRLVVKESIEEYFGATAVQVVGIFLTGLLLSIVLVVLRR
;
A
#
# COMPACT_ATOMS: atom_id res chain seq x y z
N MET A 1 2.94 36.80 -24.45
CA MET A 1 3.30 36.09 -23.20
C MET A 1 4.80 35.85 -23.22
N SER A 2 5.58 36.70 -22.56
CA SER A 2 7.05 36.64 -22.58
C SER A 2 7.53 35.54 -21.64
N ARG A 3 8.27 34.54 -22.14
CA ARG A 3 8.89 33.52 -21.30
C ARG A 3 10.12 34.14 -20.64
N ASP A 4 10.04 34.36 -19.33
CA ASP A 4 11.18 34.80 -18.52
C ASP A 4 12.17 33.63 -18.37
N THR A 5 13.34 33.78 -18.98
CA THR A 5 14.40 32.76 -19.05
C THR A 5 15.50 32.97 -18.00
N THR A 6 15.28 33.80 -16.97
CA THR A 6 16.36 34.26 -16.09
C THR A 6 16.48 33.56 -14.74
N ASN A 7 15.62 32.58 -14.40
CA ASN A 7 15.72 31.87 -13.12
C ASN A 7 16.69 30.67 -13.20
N PRO A 8 17.88 30.70 -12.57
CA PRO A 8 18.90 29.65 -12.68
C PRO A 8 18.56 28.38 -11.88
N PHE A 9 17.49 28.40 -11.06
CA PHE A 9 17.13 27.30 -10.17
C PHE A 9 16.04 26.38 -10.72
N HIS A 10 15.62 26.54 -11.99
CA HIS A 10 14.61 25.70 -12.61
C HIS A 10 15.20 24.39 -13.17
N PHE A 11 15.83 23.57 -12.31
CA PHE A 11 16.34 22.24 -12.68
C PHE A 11 15.26 21.14 -12.80
N GLY A 12 13.98 21.51 -12.65
CA GLY A 12 12.85 20.61 -12.83
C GLY A 12 12.14 20.80 -14.16
N PRO A 13 11.49 19.75 -14.72
CA PRO A 13 10.57 19.91 -15.83
C PRO A 13 9.49 20.95 -15.46
N PRO A 14 9.01 21.77 -16.42
CA PRO A 14 8.02 22.81 -16.15
C PRO A 14 6.85 22.28 -15.32
N LEU A 15 6.46 23.00 -14.25
CA LEU A 15 5.40 22.61 -13.32
C LEU A 15 4.06 22.31 -14.02
N GLU A 16 3.79 22.99 -15.14
CA GLU A 16 2.64 22.73 -16.01
C GLU A 16 2.62 21.27 -16.52
N ARG A 17 3.78 20.73 -16.92
CA ARG A 17 3.88 19.33 -17.35
C ARG A 17 3.69 18.33 -16.21
N ILE A 18 4.14 18.68 -15.01
CA ILE A 18 3.92 17.82 -13.82
C ILE A 18 2.43 17.80 -13.46
N SER A 19 1.75 18.94 -13.56
CA SER A 19 0.30 19.07 -13.34
C SER A 19 -0.52 18.23 -14.32
N GLU A 20 -0.19 18.27 -15.62
CA GLU A 20 -0.88 17.47 -16.64
C GLU A 20 -0.72 15.97 -16.41
N VAL A 21 0.50 15.53 -16.08
CA VAL A 21 0.79 14.13 -15.76
C VAL A 21 0.05 13.70 -14.49
N ALA A 22 0.05 14.53 -13.45
CA ALA A 22 -0.67 14.24 -12.20
C ALA A 22 -2.18 14.16 -12.42
N HIS A 23 -2.74 15.05 -13.26
CA HIS A 23 -4.16 15.01 -13.62
C HIS A 23 -4.51 13.74 -14.40
N ALA A 24 -3.72 13.36 -15.39
CA ALA A 24 -3.93 12.12 -16.15
C ALA A 24 -3.84 10.88 -15.24
N LEU A 25 -2.85 10.84 -14.34
CA LEU A 25 -2.73 9.77 -13.33
C LEU A 25 -3.96 9.68 -12.43
N LYS A 26 -4.49 10.82 -11.97
CA LYS A 26 -5.69 10.87 -11.15
C LYS A 26 -6.90 10.32 -11.90
N VAL A 27 -7.12 10.75 -13.14
CA VAL A 27 -8.25 10.28 -13.95
C VAL A 27 -8.17 8.76 -14.19
N ILE A 28 -6.97 8.25 -14.53
CA ILE A 28 -6.74 6.81 -14.69
C ILE A 28 -7.00 6.06 -13.37
N GLY A 29 -6.56 6.61 -12.24
CA GLY A 29 -6.81 6.05 -10.92
C GLY A 29 -8.30 6.01 -10.56
N ASP A 30 -9.02 7.11 -10.81
CA ASP A 30 -10.46 7.23 -10.53
C ASP A 30 -11.29 6.30 -11.42
N GLU A 31 -10.86 6.05 -12.66
CA GLU A 31 -11.51 5.13 -13.60
C GLU A 31 -11.22 3.67 -13.24
N LEU A 32 -9.98 3.35 -12.85
CA LEU A 32 -9.58 2.03 -12.37
C LEU A 32 -10.29 1.64 -11.05
N ASP A 33 -10.52 2.60 -10.16
CA ASP A 33 -11.22 2.35 -8.88
C ASP A 33 -12.71 2.05 -9.06
N ARG A 34 -13.29 2.47 -10.20
CA ARG A 34 -14.69 2.18 -10.58
C ARG A 34 -14.86 0.82 -11.27
N ASP A 35 -13.77 0.19 -11.71
CA ASP A 35 -13.83 -1.13 -12.35
C ASP A 35 -13.94 -2.24 -11.30
N GLU A 36 -15.17 -2.71 -11.08
CA GLU A 36 -15.50 -3.80 -10.14
C GLU A 36 -14.75 -5.12 -10.44
N ARG A 37 -14.41 -5.36 -11.70
CA ARG A 37 -13.72 -6.58 -12.16
C ARG A 37 -12.24 -6.53 -11.79
N PHE A 38 -11.64 -5.36 -11.93
CA PHE A 38 -10.30 -5.11 -11.42
C PHE A 38 -10.28 -5.21 -9.89
N ARG A 39 -11.28 -4.63 -9.22
CA ARG A 39 -11.43 -4.73 -7.76
C ARG A 39 -11.55 -6.18 -7.28
N SER A 40 -12.35 -7.01 -7.95
CA SER A 40 -12.51 -8.42 -7.58
C SER A 40 -11.24 -9.25 -7.81
N LEU A 41 -10.48 -8.95 -8.87
CA LEU A 41 -9.20 -9.58 -9.15
C LEU A 41 -8.14 -9.22 -8.11
N VAL A 42 -8.14 -7.97 -7.63
CA VAL A 42 -7.26 -7.50 -6.57
C VAL A 42 -7.66 -8.07 -5.20
N ASP A 43 -8.95 -8.08 -4.88
CA ASP A 43 -9.47 -8.59 -3.59
C ASP A 43 -9.31 -10.11 -3.46
N GLY A 44 -9.31 -10.85 -4.58
CA GLY A 44 -9.08 -12.30 -4.62
C GLY A 44 -7.63 -12.74 -4.39
N ILE A 45 -6.67 -11.81 -4.30
CA ILE A 45 -5.26 -12.16 -4.07
C ILE A 45 -5.09 -12.48 -2.58
N ASN A 46 -4.89 -13.77 -2.30
CA ASN A 46 -4.48 -14.22 -0.99
C ASN A 46 -2.99 -13.86 -0.82
N ILE A 47 -2.73 -12.78 -0.09
CA ILE A 47 -1.40 -12.19 0.06
C ILE A 47 -0.78 -12.85 1.28
N THR A 48 -0.21 -14.03 1.09
CA THR A 48 0.49 -14.77 2.16
C THR A 48 1.94 -14.31 2.30
N GLU A 49 2.55 -13.83 1.20
CA GLU A 49 3.91 -13.28 1.13
C GLU A 49 3.94 -12.05 0.20
N SER A 50 3.58 -10.89 0.74
CA SER A 50 3.46 -9.60 0.03
C SER A 50 4.60 -9.29 -0.94
N ARG A 51 5.84 -9.54 -0.51
CA ARG A 51 7.05 -9.27 -1.29
C ARG A 51 7.14 -10.16 -2.52
N GLN A 52 6.96 -11.46 -2.36
CA GLN A 52 7.03 -12.43 -3.47
C GLN A 52 5.87 -12.21 -4.44
N THR A 53 4.67 -11.92 -3.92
CA THR A 53 3.51 -11.56 -4.73
C THR A 53 3.77 -10.29 -5.54
N PHE A 54 4.36 -9.25 -4.94
CA PHE A 54 4.73 -8.02 -5.64
C PHE A 54 5.67 -8.27 -6.82
N TYR A 55 6.75 -9.02 -6.60
CA TYR A 55 7.71 -9.35 -7.66
C TYR A 55 7.05 -10.15 -8.79
N ASN A 56 6.23 -11.14 -8.46
CA ASN A 56 5.55 -11.95 -9.47
C ASN A 56 4.58 -11.13 -10.32
N VAL A 57 3.86 -10.19 -9.71
CA VAL A 57 2.96 -9.28 -10.45
C VAL A 57 3.76 -8.34 -11.34
N ALA A 58 4.84 -7.74 -10.83
CA ALA A 58 5.71 -6.88 -11.64
C ALA A 58 6.31 -7.62 -12.85
N MET A 59 6.82 -8.84 -12.64
CA MET A 59 7.37 -9.67 -13.71
C MET A 59 6.33 -10.02 -14.77
N LYS A 60 5.08 -10.31 -14.38
CA LYS A 60 4.00 -10.56 -15.34
C LYS A 60 3.57 -9.29 -16.07
N LEU A 61 3.52 -8.16 -15.38
CA LEU A 61 3.05 -6.88 -15.93
C LEU A 61 3.98 -6.33 -17.01
N PHE A 62 5.28 -6.59 -16.90
CA PHE A 62 6.30 -6.12 -17.83
C PHE A 62 7.01 -7.25 -18.60
N GLY A 63 6.62 -8.50 -18.42
CA GLY A 63 7.31 -9.67 -18.99
C GLY A 63 7.19 -9.81 -20.51
N ASP A 64 6.25 -9.11 -21.13
CA ASP A 64 6.10 -9.03 -22.59
C ASP A 64 6.99 -7.93 -23.23
N GLY A 65 7.75 -7.19 -22.41
CA GLY A 65 8.65 -6.12 -22.86
C GLY A 65 7.95 -4.80 -23.22
N ASN A 66 6.62 -4.70 -23.07
CA ASN A 66 5.89 -3.47 -23.38
C ASN A 66 5.80 -2.56 -22.15
N PHE A 67 6.36 -1.35 -22.28
CA PHE A 67 6.33 -0.34 -21.24
C PHE A 67 5.35 0.77 -21.58
N ASN A 68 4.37 0.98 -20.72
CA ASN A 68 3.43 2.09 -20.81
C ASN A 68 3.09 2.62 -19.42
N TRP A 69 2.69 3.88 -19.35
CA TRP A 69 2.36 4.54 -18.10
C TRP A 69 1.17 3.89 -17.38
N GLY A 70 0.18 3.35 -18.10
CA GLY A 70 -0.93 2.61 -17.49
C GLY A 70 -0.48 1.42 -16.63
N ARG A 71 0.50 0.64 -17.10
CA ARG A 71 1.11 -0.46 -16.33
C ARG A 71 1.91 0.04 -15.13
N VAL A 72 2.63 1.15 -15.27
CA VAL A 72 3.34 1.77 -14.14
C VAL A 72 2.33 2.19 -13.07
N VAL A 73 1.26 2.91 -13.43
CA VAL A 73 0.20 3.30 -12.49
C VAL A 73 -0.45 2.08 -11.82
N ALA A 74 -0.76 1.04 -12.58
CA ALA A 74 -1.34 -0.19 -12.04
C ALA A 74 -0.42 -0.88 -11.02
N LEU A 75 0.90 -0.88 -11.25
CA LEU A 75 1.87 -1.44 -10.30
C LEU A 75 1.90 -0.63 -8.99
N PHE A 76 1.87 0.70 -9.07
CA PHE A 76 1.84 1.56 -7.88
C PHE A 76 0.53 1.39 -7.08
N TYR A 77 -0.62 1.28 -7.76
CA TYR A 77 -1.90 0.98 -7.11
C TYR A 77 -1.84 -0.36 -6.38
N PHE A 78 -1.27 -1.39 -7.03
CA PHE A 78 -1.10 -2.71 -6.42
C PHE A 78 -0.19 -2.66 -5.18
N ALA A 79 0.93 -1.93 -5.26
CA ALA A 79 1.82 -1.72 -4.12
C ALA A 79 1.12 -1.05 -2.93
N TYR A 80 0.33 0.00 -3.18
CA TYR A 80 -0.45 0.67 -2.15
C TYR A 80 -1.41 -0.30 -1.43
N ARG A 81 -2.12 -1.15 -2.19
CA ARG A 81 -3.05 -2.14 -1.63
C ARG A 81 -2.32 -3.20 -0.79
N LEU A 82 -1.12 -3.64 -1.20
CA LEU A 82 -0.30 -4.56 -0.41
C LEU A 82 0.06 -3.97 0.95
N VAL A 83 0.53 -2.71 0.98
CA VAL A 83 0.89 -2.01 2.22
C VAL A 83 -0.32 -1.82 3.14
N VAL A 84 -1.47 -1.45 2.59
CA VAL A 84 -2.71 -1.31 3.37
C VAL A 84 -3.14 -2.67 3.97
N LYS A 85 -3.02 -3.77 3.22
CA LYS A 85 -3.40 -5.09 3.74
C LYS A 85 -2.44 -5.59 4.82
N GLU A 86 -1.13 -5.46 4.61
CA GLU A 86 -0.13 -5.84 5.62
C GLU A 86 -0.26 -5.01 6.89
N SER A 87 -0.41 -3.69 6.77
CA SER A 87 -0.57 -2.82 7.93
C SER A 87 -1.81 -3.18 8.74
N ILE A 88 -2.97 -3.38 8.10
CA ILE A 88 -4.20 -3.72 8.83
C ILE A 88 -4.06 -5.07 9.55
N GLU A 89 -3.48 -6.10 8.91
CA GLU A 89 -3.28 -7.41 9.56
C GLU A 89 -2.24 -7.36 10.69
N GLU A 90 -1.14 -6.62 10.52
CA GLU A 90 -0.10 -6.47 11.52
C GLU A 90 -0.58 -5.67 12.74
N TYR A 91 -1.26 -4.54 12.52
CA TYR A 91 -1.78 -3.70 13.61
C TYR A 91 -2.93 -4.38 14.38
N PHE A 92 -3.86 -5.04 13.69
CA PHE A 92 -5.02 -5.66 14.34
C PHE A 92 -4.65 -6.99 15.02
N GLY A 93 -3.78 -7.79 14.42
CA GLY A 93 -3.32 -9.05 15.00
C GLY A 93 -2.42 -8.86 16.22
N ALA A 94 -1.46 -7.94 16.16
CA ALA A 94 -0.52 -7.73 17.26
C ALA A 94 -1.20 -7.16 18.52
N THR A 95 -2.13 -6.23 18.37
CA THR A 95 -2.83 -5.60 19.50
C THR A 95 -3.79 -6.57 20.19
N ALA A 96 -4.53 -7.39 19.44
CA ALA A 96 -5.44 -8.39 20.02
C ALA A 96 -4.69 -9.43 20.87
N VAL A 97 -3.57 -9.95 20.36
CA VAL A 97 -2.74 -10.93 21.09
C VAL A 97 -2.11 -10.29 22.33
N GLN A 98 -1.63 -9.04 22.24
CA GLN A 98 -1.10 -8.31 23.39
C GLN A 98 -2.16 -8.10 24.47
N VAL A 99 -3.39 -7.71 24.11
CA VAL A 99 -4.48 -7.52 25.07
C VAL A 99 -4.83 -8.83 25.78
N VAL A 100 -4.97 -9.92 25.04
CA VAL A 100 -5.21 -11.26 25.63
C VAL A 100 -4.07 -11.65 26.57
N GLY A 101 -2.82 -11.39 26.18
CA GLY A 101 -1.63 -11.65 27.00
C GLY A 101 -1.65 -10.87 28.32
N ILE A 102 -2.05 -9.59 28.31
CA ILE A 102 -2.18 -8.77 29.53
C ILE A 102 -3.23 -9.35 30.47
N PHE A 103 -4.40 -9.73 29.95
CA PHE A 103 -5.46 -10.34 30.77
C PHE A 103 -5.04 -11.66 31.39
N LEU A 104 -4.41 -12.54 30.62
CA LEU A 104 -3.91 -13.82 31.13
C LEU A 104 -2.81 -13.63 32.18
N THR A 105 -1.89 -12.69 31.94
CA THR A 105 -0.82 -12.35 32.90
C THR A 105 -1.40 -11.79 34.20
N GLY A 106 -2.40 -10.90 34.10
CA GLY A 106 -3.11 -10.36 35.26
C GLY A 106 -3.86 -11.43 36.05
N LEU A 107 -4.51 -12.37 35.37
CA LEU A 107 -5.19 -13.51 35.99
C LEU A 107 -4.18 -14.42 36.72
N LEU A 108 -3.07 -14.76 36.06
CA LEU A 108 -2.01 -15.59 36.63
C LEU A 108 -1.38 -14.94 37.87
N LEU A 109 -1.03 -13.66 37.77
CA LEU A 109 -0.46 -12.90 38.88
C LEU A 109 -1.42 -12.86 40.07
N SER A 110 -2.71 -12.66 39.81
CA SER A 110 -3.74 -12.67 40.86
C SER A 110 -3.82 -14.00 41.59
N ILE A 111 -3.78 -15.12 40.85
CA ILE A 111 -3.78 -16.47 41.44
C ILE A 111 -2.51 -16.69 42.27
N VAL A 112 -1.34 -16.33 41.73
CA VAL A 112 -0.06 -16.46 42.44
C VAL A 112 -0.05 -15.63 43.72
N LEU A 113 -0.54 -14.39 43.70
CA LEU A 113 -0.64 -13.54 44.89
C LEU A 113 -1.59 -14.12 45.94
N VAL A 114 -2.69 -14.75 45.52
CA VAL A 114 -3.63 -15.42 46.44
C VAL A 114 -3.00 -16.67 47.08
N VAL A 115 -2.22 -17.44 46.32
CA VAL A 115 -1.52 -18.64 46.82
C VAL A 115 -0.35 -18.28 47.73
N LEU A 116 0.44 -17.25 47.40
CA LEU A 116 1.56 -16.78 48.22
C LEU A 116 1.11 -16.07 49.52
N ARG A 117 -0.12 -15.56 49.55
CA ARG A 117 -0.71 -14.88 50.72
C ARG A 117 -1.51 -15.83 51.62
N ARG A 118 -1.74 -17.08 51.20
CA ARG A 118 -2.28 -18.16 52.03
C ARG A 118 -1.16 -18.90 52.74
#